data_AF-A0A365XR33-F1
#
_entry.id   AF-A0A365XR33-F1
#
_cell.length_a   1.000
_cell.length_b   1.000
_cell.length_c   1.000
_cell.angle_alpha   90.00
_cell.angle_beta   90.00
_cell.angle_gamma   90.00
#
_symmetry.space_group_name_H-M   'P 1'
#
loop_
_entity.id
_entity.type
_entity.pdbx_description
1 polymer ?
#
loop_
_entity_poly.entity_id
_entity_poly.type
_entity_poly.pdbx_seq_one_letter_code
_entity_poly.pdbx_strand_id
1 'polypeptide(L)' 'MEHNTIENKNDITRNRVSRSRFLYYVGLFCIVAFTLGGCYNLYKHKYQGKPEVTVQESSLYNPKYK' A
#
# COMPACT_ATOMS: atom_id res chain seq x y z
N MET A 1 -48.15 -3.52 -9.23
CA MET A 1 -46.89 -3.87 -8.53
C MET A 1 -45.98 -4.47 -9.59
N GLU A 2 -45.00 -3.73 -10.09
CA GLU A 2 -44.10 -4.24 -11.13
C GLU A 2 -43.23 -5.37 -10.54
N HIS A 3 -43.37 -6.55 -11.12
CA HIS A 3 -42.59 -7.72 -10.76
C HIS A 3 -41.19 -7.54 -11.34
N ASN A 4 -40.24 -7.07 -10.52
CA ASN A 4 -38.83 -6.91 -10.87
C ASN A 4 -38.17 -8.30 -10.91
N THR A 5 -38.51 -9.09 -11.93
CA THR A 5 -37.90 -10.41 -12.15
C THR A 5 -36.49 -10.18 -12.68
N ILE A 6 -35.49 -10.33 -11.80
CA ILE A 6 -34.07 -10.22 -12.15
C ILE A 6 -33.73 -11.45 -13.01
N GLU A 7 -33.75 -11.32 -14.34
CA GLU A 7 -33.44 -12.43 -15.25
C GLU A 7 -32.00 -12.96 -15.06
N ASN A 8 -31.08 -12.08 -14.64
CA ASN A 8 -29.68 -12.42 -14.40
C ASN A 8 -29.30 -12.27 -12.92
N LYS A 9 -29.15 -13.41 -12.23
CA LYS A 9 -28.81 -13.46 -10.80
C LYS A 9 -27.45 -12.83 -10.45
N ASN A 10 -26.55 -12.72 -11.42
CA ASN A 10 -25.22 -12.13 -11.27
C ASN A 10 -25.16 -10.65 -11.62
N ASP A 11 -26.28 -10.01 -11.96
CA ASP A 11 -26.31 -8.60 -12.32
C ASP A 11 -25.92 -7.70 -11.13
N ILE A 12 -24.73 -7.10 -11.20
CA ILE A 12 -24.20 -6.17 -10.20
C ILE A 12 -24.78 -4.76 -10.31
N THR A 13 -25.47 -4.43 -11.41
CA THR A 13 -26.03 -3.09 -11.63
C THR A 13 -27.37 -2.92 -10.93
N ARG A 14 -28.24 -3.94 -11.02
CA ARG A 14 -29.58 -3.94 -10.41
C ARG A 14 -29.62 -4.60 -9.04
N ASN A 15 -28.75 -5.58 -8.76
CA ASN A 15 -28.72 -6.27 -7.46
C ASN A 15 -27.77 -5.60 -6.48
N ARG A 16 -28.35 -4.92 -5.47
CA ARG A 16 -27.62 -4.24 -4.41
C ARG A 16 -26.71 -5.18 -3.59
N VAL A 17 -27.16 -6.40 -3.33
CA VAL A 17 -26.38 -7.39 -2.55
C VAL A 17 -25.18 -7.88 -3.35
N SER A 18 -25.36 -8.17 -4.64
CA SER A 18 -24.26 -8.57 -5.54
C SER A 18 -23.21 -7.46 -5.65
N ARG A 19 -23.67 -6.22 -5.84
CA ARG A 19 -22.81 -5.03 -5.90
C ARG A 19 -21.97 -4.83 -4.63
N SER A 20 -22.57 -4.97 -3.44
CA SER A 20 -21.85 -4.82 -2.17
C SER A 20 -20.76 -5.88 -2.00
N ARG A 21 -21.02 -7.14 -2.37
CA ARG A 21 -20.01 -8.21 -2.32
C ARG A 21 -18.85 -7.94 -3.27
N PHE A 22 -19.15 -7.51 -4.49
CA PHE A 22 -18.13 -7.14 -5.48
C PHE A 22 -17.24 -6.01 -4.96
N LEU A 23 -17.83 -4.92 -4.48
CA LEU A 23 -17.07 -3.78 -3.94
C LEU A 23 -16.23 -4.17 -2.72
N TYR A 24 -16.71 -5.09 -1.88
CA TYR A 24 -15.94 -5.62 -0.76
C TYR A 24 -14.66 -6.33 -1.23
N TYR A 25 -14.76 -7.23 -2.21
CA TYR A 25 -13.59 -7.94 -2.73
C TYR A 25 -12.60 -7.01 -3.43
N VAL A 26 -13.09 -6.05 -4.21
CA VAL A 26 -12.23 -5.05 -4.86
C VAL A 26 -11.54 -4.18 -3.81
N GLY A 27 -12.27 -3.70 -2.81
CA GLY A 27 -11.70 -2.91 -1.71
C GLY A 27 -10.64 -3.69 -0.93
N LEU A 28 -10.93 -4.95 -0.58
CA LEU A 28 -9.98 -5.82 0.11
C LEU A 28 -8.71 -6.04 -0.72
N PHE A 29 -8.85 -6.27 -2.03
CA PHE A 29 -7.72 -6.41 -2.94
C PHE A 29 -6.88 -5.13 -2.99
N CYS A 30 -7.50 -3.95 -3.10
CA CYS A 30 -6.78 -2.68 -3.09
C CYS A 30 -6.00 -2.46 -1.79
N ILE A 31 -6.57 -2.79 -0.63
CA ILE A 31 -5.89 -2.68 0.67
C ILE A 31 -4.67 -3.61 0.70
N VAL A 32 -4.84 -4.88 0.32
CA VAL A 32 -3.74 -5.85 0.29
C VAL A 32 -2.64 -5.42 -0.67
N ALA A 33 -2.99 -4.99 -1.88
CA ALA A 33 -2.03 -4.49 -2.87
C ALA A 33 -1.28 -3.26 -2.35
N PHE A 34 -1.96 -2.33 -1.68
CA PHE A 34 -1.34 -1.15 -1.09
C PHE A 34 -0.38 -1.52 0.05
N THR A 35 -0.77 -2.41 0.97
CA THR A 35 0.09 -2.85 2.06
C THR A 35 1.34 -3.55 1.53
N LEU A 36 1.19 -4.49 0.59
CA LEU A 36 2.33 -5.21 0.00
C LEU A 36 3.25 -4.26 -0.79
N GLY A 37 2.67 -3.35 -1.58
CA GLY A 37 3.44 -2.32 -2.29
C GLY A 37 4.18 -1.37 -1.36
N GLY A 38 3.56 -1.01 -0.23
CA GLY A 38 4.18 -0.20 0.82
C GLY A 38 5.34 -0.92 1.50
N CYS A 39 5.14 -2.19 1.91
CA CYS A 39 6.18 -3.02 2.50
C CYS A 39 7.37 -3.23 1.54
N TYR A 40 7.10 -3.46 0.26
CA TYR A 40 8.14 -3.63 -0.76
C TYR A 40 8.96 -2.36 -0.96
N ASN A 41 8.31 -1.19 -1.09
CA ASN A 41 9.02 0.08 -1.23
C ASN A 41 9.86 0.39 0.02
N LEU A 42 9.33 0.15 1.22
CA LEU A 42 10.06 0.34 2.46
C LEU A 42 11.31 -0.58 2.53
N TYR A 43 11.17 -1.83 2.11
CA TYR A 43 12.30 -2.77 2.07
C TYR A 43 13.39 -2.36 1.05
N LYS A 44 12.97 -1.83 -0.10
CA LYS A 44 13.88 -1.39 -1.16
C LYS A 44 14.63 -0.12 -0.79
N HIS A 45 13.95 0.83 -0.16
CA HIS A 45 14.49 2.13 0.25
C HIS A 45 14.96 2.13 1.71
N LYS A 46 15.19 0.95 2.30
CA LYS A 46 15.77 0.85 3.63
C LYS A 46 17.15 1.51 3.66
N TYR A 47 17.51 2.07 4.81
CA TYR A 47 18.82 2.63 5.04
C TYR A 47 19.90 1.56 4.78
N GLN A 48 20.79 1.80 3.81
CA GLN A 48 21.76 0.82 3.31
C GLN A 48 23.01 0.69 4.19
N GLY A 49 23.10 1.45 5.29
CA GLY A 49 24.23 1.46 6.21
C GLY A 49 24.93 2.81 6.23
N LYS A 50 26.05 2.89 6.98
CA LYS A 50 26.86 4.10 7.07
C LYS A 50 27.67 4.28 5.77
N PRO A 51 27.30 5.23 4.87
CA PRO A 51 28.16 5.54 3.75
C PRO A 51 29.50 6.02 4.29
N GLU A 52 30.60 5.65 3.62
CA GLU A 52 31.93 6.15 3.92
C GLU A 52 32.01 7.62 3.50
N VAL A 53 31.40 8.48 4.31
CA VAL A 53 31.42 9.93 4.16
C VAL A 53 32.65 10.44 4.88
N THR A 54 33.41 11.32 4.24
CA THR A 54 34.50 12.05 4.87
C THR A 54 33.90 12.98 5.93
N VAL A 55 33.77 12.48 7.15
CA VAL A 55 33.33 13.25 8.31
C VAL A 55 34.44 14.26 8.63
N GLN A 56 34.09 15.54 8.83
CA GLN A 56 35.08 16.54 9.22
C GLN A 56 35.69 16.18 10.58
N GLU A 57 37.02 16.24 10.68
CA GLU A 57 37.77 15.86 11.89
C GLU A 57 37.37 16.65 13.15
N SER A 58 36.80 17.84 12.98
CA SER A 58 36.25 18.68 14.05
C SER A 58 34.92 18.19 14.62
N SER A 59 34.19 17.35 13.88
CA SER A 59 32.89 16.77 14.29
C SER A 59 33.04 15.38 14.93
N LEU A 60 34.27 14.85 15.02
CA LEU A 60 34.55 13.64 15.76
C LEU A 60 34.37 13.89 17.26
N TYR A 61 33.94 12.83 17.98
CA TYR A 61 33.81 12.84 19.44
C TYR A 61 35.09 13.33 20.14
N ASN A 62 36.24 12.98 19.57
CA ASN A 62 37.51 13.58 19.96
C ASN A 62 38.04 14.42 18.78
N PRO A 63 37.79 15.74 18.78
CA PRO A 63 38.07 16.58 17.63
C PRO A 63 39.58 16.73 17.44
N LYS A 64 40.03 16.63 16.19
CA LYS A 64 41.40 16.99 15.79
C LYS A 64 41.35 18.36 15.12
N TYR A 65 42.09 19.30 15.67
CA TYR A 65 42.27 20.63 15.09
C TYR A 65 43.63 20.66 14.36
N LYS A 66 43.68 21.32 13.19
CA LYS A 66 44.93 21.62 12.49
C LYS A 66 45.55 22.89 13.03
#